data_AF-A0A8I0DRA5-F1
#
_entry.id   AF-A0A8I0DRA5-F1
#
_cell.length_a   1.000
_cell.length_b   1.000
_cell.length_c   1.000
_cell.angle_alpha   90.00
_cell.angle_beta   90.00
_cell.angle_gamma   90.00
#
_symmetry.space_group_name_H-M   'P 1'
#
loop_
_entity.id
_entity.type
_entity.pdbx_description
1 polymer ?
#
loop_
_entity_poly.entity_id
_entity_poly.type
_entity_poly.pdbx_seq_one_letter_code
_entity_poly.pdbx_strand_id
1 'polypeptide(L)' 'MYEEWSNNACRGYVIKAMENCGFKSNDIRQVLTELYEVFDFCAVEEAAHYYEHWQS' A
#
# COMPACT_ATOMS: atom_id res chain seq x y z
N MET A 1 -1.58 16.90 -15.96
CA MET A 1 -2.61 16.48 -15.01
C MET A 1 -1.92 15.59 -14.01
N TYR A 2 -1.80 16.00 -12.76
CA TYR A 2 -1.50 15.05 -11.70
C TYR A 2 -2.75 14.17 -11.58
N GLU A 3 -2.64 12.89 -11.94
CA GLU A 3 -3.68 11.94 -11.55
C GLU A 3 -3.67 11.91 -10.01
N GLU A 4 -4.81 12.22 -9.42
CA GLU A 4 -5.03 12.07 -7.99
C GLU A 4 -4.64 10.66 -7.55
N TRP A 5 -4.05 10.57 -6.37
CA TRP A 5 -3.69 9.29 -5.78
C TRP A 5 -4.96 8.45 -5.58
N SER A 6 -5.00 7.26 -6.18
CA SER A 6 -6.14 6.35 -6.05
C SER A 6 -5.81 5.22 -5.09
N ASN A 7 -6.44 5.23 -3.92
CA ASN A 7 -6.32 4.16 -2.91
C ASN A 7 -6.61 2.78 -3.52
N ASN A 8 -7.54 2.68 -4.47
CA ASN A 8 -7.87 1.43 -5.15
C ASN A 8 -6.76 0.98 -6.10
N ALA A 9 -6.13 1.90 -6.84
CA ALA A 9 -4.99 1.56 -7.67
C ALA A 9 -3.81 1.08 -6.83
N CYS A 10 -3.53 1.75 -5.70
CA CYS A 10 -2.49 1.34 -4.76
C CYS A 10 -2.73 -0.09 -4.22
N ARG A 11 -3.96 -0.39 -3.76
CA ARG A 11 -4.34 -1.75 -3.33
C ARG A 11 -4.11 -2.78 -4.42
N GLY A 12 -4.46 -2.46 -5.67
CA GLY A 12 -4.22 -3.33 -6.84
C GLY A 12 -2.74 -3.64 -7.05
N TYR A 13 -1.86 -2.64 -6.94
CA TYR A 13 -0.41 -2.84 -7.04
C TYR A 13 0.13 -3.72 -5.90
N VAL A 14 -0.31 -3.49 -4.66
CA VAL A 14 0.10 -4.29 -3.49
C VAL A 14 -0.32 -5.76 -3.67
N ILE A 15 -1.57 -6.03 -4.04
CA ILE A 15 -2.05 -7.39 -4.33
C ILE A 15 -1.15 -8.04 -5.38
N LYS A 16 -0.94 -7.36 -6.51
CA LYS A 16 -0.19 -7.94 -7.63
C LYS A 16 1.26 -8.24 -7.26
N ALA A 17 1.91 -7.35 -6.52
CA ALA A 17 3.27 -7.56 -6.03
C ALA A 17 3.34 -8.76 -5.07
N MET A 18 2.42 -8.84 -4.10
CA MET A 18 2.38 -9.94 -3.13
C MET A 18 2.07 -11.29 -3.78
N GLU A 19 1.14 -11.34 -4.74
CA GLU A 19 0.88 -12.55 -5.53
C GLU A 19 2.14 -13.01 -6.29
N ASN A 20 2.84 -12.08 -6.94
CA ASN A 20 4.08 -12.38 -7.66
C ASN A 20 5.20 -12.87 -6.73
N CYS A 21 5.20 -12.43 -5.47
CA CYS A 21 6.11 -12.90 -4.42
C CYS A 21 5.68 -14.22 -3.77
N GLY A 22 4.52 -14.79 -4.14
CA GLY A 22 4.03 -16.08 -3.64
C GLY A 22 3.34 -16.01 -2.27
N PHE A 23 2.92 -14.83 -1.81
CA PHE A 23 2.14 -14.71 -0.59
C PHE A 23 0.77 -15.40 -0.72
N LYS A 24 0.29 -15.98 0.39
CA LYS A 24 -1.03 -16.63 0.40
C LYS A 24 -2.14 -15.60 0.49
N SER A 25 -3.32 -15.97 0.02
CA SER A 25 -4.50 -15.09 0.00
C SER A 25 -4.86 -14.54 1.38
N ASN A 26 -4.63 -15.29 2.46
CA ASN A 26 -4.90 -14.83 3.83
C ASN A 26 -3.94 -13.71 4.25
N ASP A 27 -2.65 -13.84 3.92
CA ASP A 27 -1.64 -12.82 4.24
C ASP A 27 -1.92 -11.54 3.45
N ILE A 28 -2.29 -11.67 2.17
CA ILE A 28 -2.69 -10.54 1.31
C ILE A 28 -3.90 -9.82 1.90
N ARG A 29 -4.93 -10.55 2.34
CA ARG A 29 -6.11 -9.94 2.97
C ARG A 29 -5.75 -9.18 4.25
N GLN A 30 -4.88 -9.74 5.09
CA GLN A 30 -4.44 -9.05 6.30
C GLN A 30 -3.74 -7.73 5.97
N VAL A 31 -2.82 -7.73 5.00
CA VAL A 31 -2.16 -6.50 4.54
C VAL A 31 -3.16 -5.50 3.96
N LEU A 32 -4.17 -5.95 3.20
CA LEU A 32 -5.19 -5.05 2.64
C LEU A 32 -6.11 -4.42 3.68
N THR A 33 -6.40 -5.15 4.77
CA THR A 33 -7.13 -4.61 5.92
C THR A 33 -6.30 -3.52 6.60
N GLU A 34 -5.02 -3.80 6.88
CA GLU A 34 -4.14 -2.80 7.48
C GLU A 34 -3.94 -1.58 6.58
N LEU A 35 -3.75 -1.82 5.28
CA LEU A 35 -3.61 -0.75 4.28
C LEU A 35 -4.87 0.13 4.20
N TYR A 36 -6.05 -0.41 4.55
CA TYR A 36 -7.26 0.41 4.69
C TYR A 36 -7.13 1.40 5.83
N GLU A 37 -6.74 0.94 7.02
CA GLU A 37 -6.56 1.79 8.18
C GLU A 37 -5.46 2.83 7.95
N VAL A 38 -4.32 2.42 7.39
CA VAL A 38 -3.19 3.33 7.12
C VAL A 38 -3.59 4.47 6.19
N PHE A 39 -4.44 4.23 5.19
CA PHE A 39 -4.92 5.31 4.32
C PHE A 39 -5.78 6.36 5.03
N ASP A 40 -6.48 5.98 6.10
CA ASP A 40 -7.34 6.90 6.86
C ASP A 40 -6.54 7.68 7.92
N PHE A 41 -5.41 7.13 8.40
CA PHE A 41 -4.63 7.72 9.50
C PHE A 41 -3.27 8.29 9.11
N CYS A 42 -2.73 7.96 7.94
CA CYS A 42 -1.43 8.42 7.46
C CYS A 42 -1.58 9.37 6.28
N ALA A 43 -1.03 10.58 6.41
CA ALA A 43 -1.04 11.56 5.32
C ALA A 43 -0.16 11.08 4.15
N VAL A 44 -0.49 11.51 2.93
CA VAL A 44 0.26 11.12 1.73
C VAL A 44 1.74 11.52 1.84
N GLU A 45 2.03 12.69 2.40
CA GLU A 45 3.38 13.20 2.61
C GLU A 45 4.14 12.36 3.66
N GLU A 46 3.46 11.91 4.71
CA GLU A 46 4.05 11.04 5.75
C GLU A 46 4.40 9.67 5.18
N ALA A 47 3.49 9.06 4.41
CA ALA A 47 3.73 7.80 3.72
C ALA A 47 4.88 7.90 2.69
N ALA A 48 4.96 9.00 1.94
CA ALA A 48 6.04 9.25 1.00
C ALA A 48 7.39 9.38 1.71
N HIS A 49 7.45 10.20 2.78
CA HIS A 49 8.64 10.36 3.60
C HIS A 49 9.08 9.01 4.20
N TYR A 50 8.15 8.20 4.70
CA TYR A 50 8.45 6.87 5.21
C TYR A 50 9.09 5.97 4.16
N TYR A 51 8.55 5.93 2.94
CA TYR A 51 9.12 5.13 1.84
C TYR A 51 10.55 5.56 1.48
N GLU A 52 10.80 6.87 1.40
CA GLU A 52 12.13 7.43 1.08
C GLU A 52 13.20 7.05 2.10
N HIS A 53 12.81 6.82 3.36
CA HIS A 53 13.72 6.51 4.48
C HIS A 53 13.63 5.06 4.98
N TRP A 54 12.81 4.20 4.35
CA TRP A 54 12.53 2.85 4.84
C TRP A 54 13.76 1.92 4.88
N GLN A 55 14.78 2.18 4.04
CA GLN A 55 16.01 1.37 3.97
C GLN A 55 17.30 2.16 4.22
N SER A 56 17.21 3.41 4.68
CA SER A 56 18.38 4.24 5.03
C SER A 56 18.97 3.88 6.38
#